data_AF-A0A7C6SMW1-F1
#
_entry.id   AF-A0A7C6SMW1-F1
#
_cell.length_a   1.000
_cell.length_b   1.000
_cell.length_c   1.000
_cell.angle_alpha   90.00
_cell.angle_beta   90.00
_cell.angle_gamma   90.00
#
_symmetry.space_group_name_H-M   'P 1'
#
loop_
_entity.id
_entity.type
_entity.pdbx_description
1 polymer ?
#
loop_
_entity_poly.entity_id
_entity_poly.type
_entity_poly.pdbx_seq_one_letter_code
_entity_poly.pdbx_strand_id
1 'polypeptide(L)'
;MSSKRSCGNCLKGTFININGDILCIEKGVVSSDYVCSKHRYLPALKSLKRKINTCKDCEHFIMFDTNKSFEDKCMGICQLFTVRKYDGRKKKTCSKFIKRSKKEVS
;
A
#
# COMPACT_ATOMS: atom_id res chain seq x y z
N MET A 1 8.12 -12.72 24.20
CA MET A 1 6.63 -12.72 24.13
C MET A 1 6.20 -13.59 22.96
N SER A 2 5.68 -14.79 23.20
CA SER A 2 5.18 -15.67 22.14
C SER A 2 3.77 -15.23 21.73
N SER A 3 3.59 -14.74 20.50
CA SER A 3 2.25 -14.44 19.96
C SER A 3 1.40 -15.72 19.90
N LYS A 4 0.14 -15.63 20.36
CA LYS A 4 -0.86 -16.70 20.22
C LYS A 4 -0.96 -17.12 18.75
N ARG A 5 -1.08 -18.42 18.48
CA ARG A 5 -1.25 -18.95 17.11
C ARG A 5 -2.57 -18.44 16.56
N SER A 6 -2.57 -17.93 15.33
CA SER A 6 -3.79 -17.63 14.58
C SER A 6 -3.51 -17.65 13.08
N CYS A 7 -4.54 -17.65 12.26
CA CYS A 7 -4.38 -17.52 10.82
C CYS A 7 -3.77 -16.15 10.44
N GLY A 8 -3.81 -15.16 11.35
CA GLY A 8 -3.17 -13.85 11.17
C GLY A 8 -1.65 -13.89 11.16
N ASN A 9 -1.07 -14.88 11.84
CA ASN A 9 0.37 -15.14 11.80
C ASN A 9 0.71 -16.46 11.10
N CYS A 10 -0.18 -16.93 10.22
CA CYS A 10 0.02 -18.17 9.46
C CYS A 10 0.48 -17.87 8.02
N LEU A 11 1.42 -18.66 7.49
CA LEU A 11 1.83 -18.64 6.06
C LEU A 11 0.66 -18.83 5.09
N LYS A 12 -0.39 -19.53 5.54
CA LYS A 12 -1.57 -19.86 4.74
C LYS A 12 -2.71 -18.84 4.90
N GLY A 13 -2.52 -17.82 5.72
CA GLY A 13 -3.50 -16.76 5.94
C GLY A 13 -3.16 -15.53 5.12
N THR A 14 -4.15 -14.99 4.40
CA THR A 14 -4.04 -13.69 3.73
C THR A 14 -5.03 -12.71 4.35
N PHE A 15 -4.57 -11.56 4.83
CA PHE A 15 -5.45 -10.51 5.34
C PHE A 15 -6.35 -9.95 4.23
N ILE A 16 -7.66 -9.89 4.50
CA ILE A 16 -8.65 -9.27 3.62
C ILE A 16 -9.07 -7.92 4.22
N ASN A 17 -9.14 -6.89 3.39
CA ASN A 17 -9.34 -5.51 3.83
C ASN A 17 -10.82 -5.10 3.96
N ILE A 18 -11.73 -6.07 4.11
CA ILE A 18 -13.18 -5.82 4.17
C ILE A 18 -13.64 -5.71 5.63
N ASN A 19 -13.34 -6.72 6.46
CA ASN A 19 -13.80 -6.81 7.86
C ASN A 19 -12.71 -7.21 8.86
N GLY A 20 -11.44 -7.22 8.47
CA GLY A 20 -10.36 -7.76 9.32
C GLY A 20 -10.31 -9.30 9.35
N ASP A 21 -11.12 -9.95 8.51
CA ASP A 21 -11.09 -11.39 8.28
C ASP A 21 -9.86 -11.82 7.49
N ILE A 22 -9.58 -13.11 7.56
CA ILE A 22 -8.43 -13.75 6.95
C ILE A 22 -8.92 -14.81 5.97
N LEU A 23 -8.36 -14.79 4.76
CA LEU A 23 -8.50 -15.88 3.82
C LEU A 23 -7.52 -16.99 4.18
N CYS A 24 -8.01 -18.05 4.81
CA CYS A 24 -7.27 -19.28 5.06
C CYS A 24 -7.36 -20.19 3.83
N ILE A 25 -6.22 -20.63 3.29
CA ILE A 25 -6.18 -21.55 2.14
C ILE A 25 -6.95 -22.86 2.40
N GLU A 26 -7.03 -23.32 3.65
CA GLU A 26 -7.68 -24.61 3.99
C GLU A 26 -9.18 -24.49 4.28
N LYS A 27 -9.66 -23.31 4.67
CA LYS A 27 -11.02 -23.14 5.21
C LYS A 27 -11.82 -21.99 4.60
N GLY A 28 -11.20 -21.14 3.78
CA GLY A 28 -11.83 -19.94 3.24
C GLY A 28 -11.74 -18.76 4.20
N VAL A 29 -12.77 -17.92 4.23
CA VAL A 29 -12.82 -16.73 5.09
C VAL A 29 -13.03 -17.15 6.55
N VAL A 30 -12.11 -16.73 7.41
CA VAL A 30 -12.11 -17.03 8.84
C VAL A 30 -11.82 -15.76 9.64
N SER A 31 -12.23 -15.76 10.91
CA SER A 31 -11.91 -14.69 11.84
C SER A 31 -10.40 -14.60 12.12
N SER A 32 -9.95 -13.42 12.55
CA SER A 32 -8.52 -13.14 12.77
C SER A 32 -7.85 -14.00 13.86
N ASP A 33 -8.65 -14.54 14.77
CA ASP A 33 -8.29 -15.41 15.89
C ASP A 33 -8.38 -16.91 15.57
N TYR A 34 -8.93 -17.29 14.41
CA TYR A 34 -9.06 -18.68 14.00
C TYR A 34 -7.71 -19.38 13.83
N VAL A 35 -7.57 -20.63 14.28
CA VAL A 35 -6.36 -21.44 14.13
C VAL A 35 -6.62 -22.62 13.18
N CYS A 36 -5.94 -22.63 12.02
CA CYS A 36 -6.03 -23.74 11.09
C CYS A 36 -5.26 -24.98 11.60
N SER A 37 -5.75 -26.17 11.22
CA SER A 37 -5.27 -27.47 11.70
C SER A 37 -3.77 -27.70 11.46
N LYS A 38 -3.23 -27.18 10.35
CA LYS A 38 -1.81 -27.27 9.98
C LYS A 38 -1.11 -25.92 10.09
N HIS A 39 -1.32 -25.17 11.17
CA HIS A 39 -0.74 -23.83 11.34
C HIS A 39 0.77 -23.84 11.09
N ARG A 40 1.24 -22.89 10.27
CA ARG A 40 2.67 -22.65 10.03
C ARG A 40 2.92 -21.18 10.23
N TYR A 41 3.75 -20.82 11.20
CA TYR A 41 4.09 -19.43 11.45
C TYR A 41 4.61 -18.77 10.17
N LEU A 42 4.08 -17.60 9.86
CA LEU A 42 4.69 -16.68 8.91
C LEU A 42 6.11 -16.41 9.43
N PRO A 43 7.17 -16.81 8.70
CA PRO A 43 8.52 -16.35 9.01
C PRO A 43 8.46 -14.84 9.13
N ALA A 44 9.28 -14.23 9.98
CA ALA A 44 9.37 -12.79 10.07
C ALA A 44 9.91 -12.20 8.74
N LEU A 45 9.09 -12.25 7.70
CA LEU A 45 9.16 -11.42 6.52
C LEU A 45 8.91 -10.04 7.07
N LYS A 46 10.01 -9.39 7.49
CA LYS A 46 10.14 -7.96 7.75
C LYS A 46 9.12 -7.31 6.85
N SER A 47 8.06 -6.79 7.47
CA SER A 47 6.85 -6.31 6.83
C SER A 47 7.23 -5.85 5.44
N LEU A 48 6.86 -6.62 4.41
CA LEU A 48 6.99 -6.16 3.04
C LEU A 48 6.03 -4.98 3.03
N LYS A 49 6.50 -3.81 3.49
CA LYS A 49 5.78 -2.56 3.53
C LYS A 49 5.50 -2.38 2.06
N ARG A 50 4.33 -2.87 1.61
CA ARG A 50 3.85 -2.71 0.26
C ARG A 50 3.97 -1.20 0.08
N LYS A 51 4.97 -0.76 -0.68
CA LYS A 51 5.19 0.66 -0.91
C LYS A 51 3.90 1.10 -1.58
N ILE A 52 3.03 1.75 -0.82
CA ILE A 52 1.78 2.24 -1.34
C ILE A 52 2.20 3.38 -2.26
N ASN A 53 2.13 3.14 -3.56
CA ASN A 53 2.40 4.18 -4.53
C ASN A 53 1.34 5.27 -4.35
N THR A 54 1.79 6.51 -4.46
CA THR A 54 0.98 7.71 -4.33
C THR A 54 0.93 8.42 -5.68
N CYS A 55 0.08 9.45 -5.81
CA CYS A 55 0.05 10.25 -7.03
C CYS A 55 1.43 10.86 -7.36
N LYS A 56 2.27 11.15 -6.36
CA LYS A 56 3.66 11.59 -6.57
C LYS A 56 4.47 10.64 -7.46
N ASP A 57 4.21 9.34 -7.34
CA ASP A 57 4.94 8.30 -8.05
C ASP A 57 4.38 8.08 -9.48
N CYS A 58 3.34 8.83 -9.88
CA CYS A 58 2.66 8.68 -11.16
C CYS A 58 3.22 9.62 -12.23
N GLU A 59 3.37 9.15 -13.47
CA GLU A 59 3.81 10.00 -14.61
C GLU A 59 2.80 11.10 -14.95
N HIS A 60 1.50 10.83 -14.77
CA HIS A 60 0.42 11.79 -15.02
C HIS A 60 0.27 12.86 -13.93
N PHE A 61 1.09 12.83 -12.88
CA PHE A 61 1.09 13.85 -11.84
C PHE A 61 2.11 14.95 -12.16
N ILE A 62 1.59 16.15 -12.38
CA ILE A 62 2.38 17.34 -12.66
C ILE A 62 2.59 18.07 -11.34
N MET A 63 3.82 18.06 -10.84
CA MET A 63 4.21 18.75 -9.61
C MET A 63 4.51 20.22 -9.93
N PHE A 64 4.05 21.12 -9.07
CA PHE A 64 4.43 22.53 -9.14
C PHE A 64 5.61 22.77 -8.21
N ASP A 65 6.75 23.23 -8.75
CA ASP A 65 7.88 23.67 -7.93
C ASP A 65 7.56 25.06 -7.35
N THR A 66 6.90 25.09 -6.19
CA THR A 66 6.79 26.32 -5.40
C THR A 66 8.08 26.49 -4.62
N ASN A 67 8.90 27.45 -5.04
CA ASN A 67 10.18 27.85 -4.45
C ASN A 67 10.07 28.47 -3.03
N LYS A 68 9.00 28.16 -2.28
CA LYS A 68 8.72 28.69 -0.93
C LYS A 68 8.34 27.53 -0.01
N SER A 69 9.14 27.37 1.04
CA SER A 69 8.98 26.46 2.18
C SER A 69 9.15 24.96 1.93
N PHE A 70 9.88 24.31 2.83
CA PHE A 70 10.27 22.90 2.79
C PHE A 70 9.09 21.92 2.88
N GLU A 71 7.89 22.38 3.22
CA GLU A 71 6.70 21.57 3.46
C GLU A 71 5.78 21.40 2.23
N ASP A 72 5.87 22.26 1.20
CA ASP A 72 4.95 22.27 0.04
C ASP A 72 5.46 21.48 -1.19
N LYS A 73 6.49 20.66 -1.04
CA LYS A 73 7.23 20.00 -2.14
C LYS A 73 6.49 18.87 -2.87
N CYS A 74 5.16 18.81 -2.84
CA CYS A 74 4.40 17.82 -3.61
C CYS A 74 2.99 18.25 -4.00
N MET A 75 2.74 19.56 -4.02
CA MET A 75 1.50 20.09 -4.60
C MET A 75 1.54 19.96 -6.12
N GLY A 76 0.42 19.54 -6.70
CA GLY A 76 0.33 19.30 -8.14
C GLY A 76 -1.08 19.01 -8.60
N ILE A 77 -1.22 18.62 -9.85
CA ILE A 77 -2.48 18.20 -10.46
C ILE A 77 -2.32 16.85 -11.15
N CYS A 78 -3.44 16.15 -11.37
CA CYS A 78 -3.45 14.97 -12.23
C CYS A 78 -4.01 15.35 -13.59
N GLN A 79 -3.18 15.24 -14.62
CA GLN A 79 -3.54 15.57 -16.00
C GLN A 79 -4.81 14.84 -16.47
N LEU A 80 -5.10 13.64 -15.94
CA LEU A 80 -6.22 12.81 -16.38
C LEU A 80 -7.53 13.03 -15.63
N PHE A 81 -7.50 13.50 -14.39
CA PHE A 81 -8.67 13.46 -13.50
C PHE A 81 -9.05 14.79 -12.89
N THR A 82 -8.11 15.71 -12.69
CA THR A 82 -8.45 16.97 -12.02
C THR A 82 -7.47 18.09 -12.33
N VAL A 83 -8.04 19.26 -12.59
CA VAL A 83 -7.32 20.54 -12.66
C VAL A 83 -7.11 21.19 -11.28
N ARG A 84 -7.69 20.62 -10.21
CA ARG A 84 -7.57 21.17 -8.84
C ARG A 84 -6.25 20.75 -8.22
N LYS A 85 -5.57 21.69 -7.57
CA LYS A 85 -4.30 21.44 -6.89
C LYS A 85 -4.51 20.54 -5.66
N TYR A 86 -3.65 19.54 -5.49
CA TYR A 86 -3.66 18.67 -4.32
C TYR A 86 -2.27 18.11 -4.00
N ASP A 87 -2.10 17.63 -2.77
CA ASP A 87 -0.87 16.99 -2.32
C ASP A 87 -0.77 15.55 -2.84
N GLY A 88 0.20 15.33 -3.73
CA GLY A 88 0.45 14.04 -4.37
C GLY A 88 0.92 12.93 -3.41
N ARG A 89 1.37 13.26 -2.19
CA ARG A 89 1.78 12.26 -1.17
C ARG A 89 0.60 11.67 -0.40
N LYS A 90 -0.44 12.48 -0.19
CA LYS A 90 -1.63 12.07 0.58
C LYS A 90 -2.60 11.24 -0.27
N LYS A 91 -2.58 11.44 -1.59
CA LYS A 91 -3.53 10.78 -2.50
C LYS A 91 -2.98 9.47 -3.05
N LYS A 92 -3.74 8.38 -2.83
CA LYS A 92 -3.44 7.06 -3.42
C LYS A 92 -3.57 7.10 -4.94
N THR A 93 -2.87 6.20 -5.61
CA THR A 93 -2.92 6.05 -7.07
C THR A 93 -4.30 5.60 -7.56
N CYS A 94 -4.71 6.10 -8.72
CA CYS A 94 -5.92 5.67 -9.41
C CYS A 94 -5.67 4.45 -10.31
N SER A 95 -6.71 3.97 -10.98
CA SER A 95 -6.65 2.83 -11.93
C SER A 95 -5.83 3.10 -13.19
N LYS A 96 -5.48 4.36 -13.49
CA LYS A 96 -4.62 4.77 -14.62
C LYS A 96 -3.19 5.09 -14.19
N PHE A 97 -2.73 4.48 -13.09
CA PHE A 97 -1.39 4.71 -12.58
C PHE A 97 -0.31 4.18 -13.52
N ILE A 98 0.67 5.03 -13.82
CA ILE A 98 1.91 4.67 -14.51
C ILE A 98 3.06 5.14 -13.65
N LYS A 99 3.95 4.22 -13.27
CA LYS A 99 5.06 4.53 -12.36
C LYS A 99 6.08 5.42 -13.07
N ARG A 100 6.43 6.55 -12.45
CA ARG A 100 7.43 7.47 -12.97
C ARG A 100 8.81 6.84 -13.02
N SER A 101 9.37 6.77 -14.22
CA SER A 101 10.74 6.32 -14.46
C SER A 101 11.72 7.42 -14.00
N LYS A 102 12.67 7.10 -13.12
CA LYS A 102 13.77 8.04 -12.82
C LYS A 102 14.65 8.08 -14.08
N LYS A 103 14.58 9.16 -14.86
CA LYS A 103 15.62 9.45 -15.84
C LYS A 103 16.84 9.93 -15.05
N GLU A 104 17.82 9.05 -14.85
CA GLU A 104 19.16 9.48 -14.49
C GLU A 104 19.68 10.25 -15.70
N VAL A 105 19.81 11.57 -15.56
CA VAL A 105 20.52 12.39 -16.54
C VAL A 105 22.00 12.15 -16.26
N SER A 106 22.67 11.37 -17.11
CA SER A 106 24.13 11.26 -17.17
C SER A 106 24.76 12.53 -17.74
#